data_AF-A0A962B7N0-F1
#
_entry.id   AF-A0A962B7N0-F1
#
_cell.length_a   1.000
_cell.length_b   1.000
_cell.length_c   1.000
_cell.angle_alpha   90.00
_cell.angle_beta   90.00
_cell.angle_gamma   90.00
#
_symmetry.space_group_name_H-M   'P 1'
#
loop_
_entity.id
_entity.type
_entity.pdbx_description
1 polymer ?
#
loop_
_entity_poly.entity_id
_entity_poly.type
_entity_poly.pdbx_seq_one_letter_code
_entity_poly.pdbx_strand_id
1 'polypeptide(L)'
;MDSVPFHFEAFGGLGEVLGLARADQAGLVLQFSTRDALFGVLKSPTRNLCIGYEDLLSVRFRSGFLWMTPHIELRVRNLDVLGDLPESSEGRVCLSLRWRDRRDAQAFAADLDQLRAHRRILQLDRALDAMGAPRPSDWREPPPQPACLADSTLPTESAQTGYQSRKRHDRVDYDAENRLST
;
A
#
# COMPACT_ATOMS: atom_id res chain seq x y z
N MET A 1 9.49 0.59 12.77
CA MET A 1 9.03 -0.18 11.60
C MET A 1 10.27 -0.67 10.93
N ASP A 2 10.51 -1.96 11.06
CA ASP A 2 11.86 -2.49 10.94
C ASP A 2 12.07 -2.99 9.52
N SER A 3 13.25 -2.71 9.00
CA SER A 3 13.67 -3.13 7.66
C SER A 3 14.59 -4.33 7.78
N VAL A 4 14.47 -5.29 6.87
CA VAL A 4 15.25 -6.52 6.91
C VAL A 4 16.14 -6.63 5.67
N PRO A 5 17.46 -6.81 5.83
CA PRO A 5 18.35 -6.99 4.70
C PRO A 5 18.12 -8.36 4.06
N PHE A 6 18.11 -8.42 2.74
CA PHE A 6 18.01 -9.68 1.99
C PHE A 6 19.07 -9.78 0.90
N HIS A 7 19.31 -11.00 0.45
CA HIS A 7 20.14 -11.29 -0.71
C HIS A 7 19.65 -12.52 -1.46
N PHE A 8 20.03 -12.68 -2.72
CA PHE A 8 19.89 -13.93 -3.48
C PHE A 8 20.78 -13.89 -4.74
N GLU A 9 21.08 -15.06 -5.28
CA GLU A 9 21.82 -15.19 -6.54
C GLU A 9 20.92 -14.85 -7.72
N ALA A 10 21.47 -14.15 -8.71
CA ALA A 10 20.81 -13.83 -9.96
C ALA A 10 21.63 -14.34 -11.15
N PHE A 11 20.95 -14.55 -12.29
CA PHE A 11 21.58 -14.97 -13.54
C PHE A 11 22.34 -16.30 -13.41
N GLY A 12 21.74 -17.28 -12.74
CA GLY A 12 22.37 -18.60 -12.54
C GLY A 12 23.69 -18.57 -11.76
N GLY A 13 23.84 -17.63 -10.82
CA GLY A 13 25.03 -17.50 -9.96
C GLY A 13 26.08 -16.51 -10.47
N LEU A 14 25.85 -15.85 -11.61
CA LEU A 14 26.77 -14.85 -12.17
C LEU A 14 26.57 -13.44 -11.59
N GLY A 15 25.51 -13.24 -10.81
CA GLY A 15 25.26 -11.99 -10.08
C GLY A 15 24.69 -12.25 -8.70
N GLU A 16 24.83 -11.26 -7.83
CA GLU A 16 24.22 -11.23 -6.50
C GLU A 16 23.32 -10.00 -6.39
N VAL A 17 22.09 -10.22 -5.94
CA VAL A 17 21.18 -9.15 -5.53
C VAL A 17 21.34 -8.93 -4.05
N LEU A 18 21.58 -7.66 -3.68
CA LEU A 18 21.65 -7.21 -2.30
C LEU A 18 20.61 -6.13 -2.10
N GLY A 19 19.78 -6.27 -1.07
CA GLY A 19 18.69 -5.35 -0.85
C GLY A 19 18.20 -5.24 0.58
N LEU A 20 17.20 -4.40 0.75
CA LEU A 20 16.52 -4.10 1.99
C LEU A 20 15.01 -4.17 1.75
N ALA A 21 14.34 -5.00 2.53
CA ALA A 21 12.89 -5.11 2.55
C ALA A 21 12.34 -4.21 3.66
N ARG A 22 11.31 -3.43 3.34
CA ARG A 22 10.65 -2.52 4.29
C ARG A 22 9.14 -2.59 4.10
N ALA A 23 8.40 -2.73 5.19
CA ALA A 23 6.95 -2.55 5.19
C ALA A 23 6.63 -1.05 5.21
N ASP A 24 5.72 -0.63 4.33
CA ASP A 24 5.24 0.74 4.22
C ASP A 24 3.70 0.74 4.28
N GLN A 25 3.06 1.90 4.39
CA GLN A 25 1.60 2.00 4.49
C GLN A 25 0.88 1.41 3.27
N ALA A 26 1.50 1.49 2.09
CA ALA A 26 0.94 0.99 0.83
C ALA A 26 1.24 -0.49 0.57
N GLY A 27 2.31 -1.05 1.15
CA GLY A 27 2.75 -2.40 0.81
C GLY A 27 4.18 -2.70 1.23
N LEU A 28 4.75 -3.74 0.63
CA LEU A 28 6.14 -4.13 0.78
C LEU A 28 7.02 -3.37 -0.22
N VAL A 29 8.03 -2.67 0.26
CA VAL A 29 9.05 -2.02 -0.56
C VAL A 29 10.34 -2.83 -0.51
N LEU A 30 10.83 -3.24 -1.68
CA LEU A 30 12.14 -3.87 -1.86
C LEU A 30 13.08 -2.89 -2.54
N GLN A 31 14.12 -2.46 -1.83
CA GLN A 31 15.19 -1.65 -2.40
C GLN A 31 16.39 -2.55 -2.65
N PHE A 32 16.88 -2.63 -3.88
CA PHE A 32 17.96 -3.55 -4.19
C PHE A 32 18.91 -3.03 -5.27
N SER A 33 20.11 -3.58 -5.27
CA SER A 33 21.09 -3.40 -6.34
C SER A 33 21.68 -4.77 -6.68
N THR A 34 22.03 -4.94 -7.95
CA THR A 34 22.66 -6.14 -8.47
C THR A 34 24.15 -5.88 -8.62
N ARG A 35 24.98 -6.86 -8.27
CA ARG A 35 26.42 -6.84 -8.49
C ARG A 35 26.85 -8.08 -9.26
N ASP A 36 27.79 -7.93 -10.17
CA ASP A 36 28.35 -9.08 -10.91
C ASP A 36 29.32 -9.87 -10.03
N ALA A 37 29.20 -11.21 -10.08
CA ALA A 37 30.01 -12.14 -9.29
C ALA A 37 31.46 -12.26 -9.80
N LEU A 38 31.70 -11.96 -11.09
CA LEU A 38 33.01 -12.15 -11.72
C LEU A 38 34.09 -11.16 -11.26
N PHE A 39 33.72 -9.92 -10.88
CA PHE A 39 34.68 -8.92 -10.38
C PHE A 39 34.12 -7.92 -9.35
N GLY A 40 32.82 -7.91 -9.04
CA GLY A 40 32.21 -6.94 -8.11
C GLY A 40 32.29 -5.46 -8.56
N VAL A 41 32.78 -5.20 -9.78
CA VAL A 41 33.05 -3.86 -10.32
C VAL A 41 31.79 -3.21 -10.90
N LEU A 42 30.89 -3.99 -11.51
CA LEU A 42 29.62 -3.47 -12.01
C LEU A 42 28.54 -3.60 -10.94
N LYS A 43 28.20 -2.48 -10.31
CA LYS A 43 27.03 -2.33 -9.46
C LYS A 43 25.93 -1.63 -10.26
N SER A 44 24.78 -2.26 -10.37
CA SER A 44 23.61 -1.63 -10.99
C SER A 44 23.07 -0.48 -10.10
N PRO A 45 22.37 0.51 -10.69
CA PRO A 45 21.69 1.52 -9.90
C PRO A 45 20.67 0.88 -8.96
N THR A 46 20.48 1.48 -7.79
CA THR A 46 19.47 1.02 -6.83
C THR A 46 18.08 1.10 -7.47
N ARG A 47 17.35 -0.02 -7.42
CA ARG A 47 15.97 -0.14 -7.88
C ARG A 47 15.05 -0.28 -6.68
N ASN A 48 13.84 0.25 -6.81
CA ASN A 48 12.79 0.15 -5.81
C ASN A 48 11.60 -0.56 -6.43
N LEU A 49 11.19 -1.67 -5.82
CA LEU A 49 9.99 -2.41 -6.19
C LEU A 49 8.98 -2.28 -5.07
N CYS A 50 7.77 -1.83 -5.39
CA CYS A 50 6.68 -1.71 -4.45
C CYS A 50 5.62 -2.75 -4.76
N ILE A 51 5.35 -3.65 -3.82
CA ILE A 51 4.35 -4.71 -3.93
C ILE A 51 3.18 -4.33 -3.00
N GLY A 52 2.02 -4.03 -3.58
CA GLY A 52 0.82 -3.69 -2.83
C GLY A 52 0.34 -4.85 -1.95
N TYR A 53 -0.32 -4.53 -0.84
CA TYR A 53 -0.89 -5.56 0.03
C TYR A 53 -1.96 -6.42 -0.67
N GLU A 54 -2.69 -5.86 -1.63
CA GLU A 54 -3.64 -6.60 -2.48
C GLU A 54 -2.97 -7.66 -3.38
N ASP A 55 -1.75 -7.40 -3.82
CA ASP A 55 -1.00 -8.28 -4.70
C ASP A 55 -0.26 -9.37 -3.93
N LEU A 56 0.00 -9.16 -2.64
CA LEU A 56 0.56 -10.18 -1.75
C LEU A 56 -0.49 -11.23 -1.40
N LEU A 57 -0.25 -12.48 -1.79
CA LEU A 57 -1.08 -13.64 -1.43
C LEU A 57 -0.70 -14.22 -0.08
N SER A 58 0.60 -14.35 0.19
CA SER A 58 1.11 -14.86 1.45
C SER A 58 2.53 -14.43 1.70
N VAL A 59 2.87 -14.24 2.97
CA VAL A 59 4.24 -14.01 3.45
C VAL A 59 4.56 -15.09 4.46
N ARG A 60 5.67 -15.81 4.25
CA ARG A 60 6.07 -16.91 5.14
C ARG A 60 7.56 -16.86 5.43
N PHE A 61 7.91 -16.83 6.71
CA PHE A 61 9.28 -17.09 7.12
C PHE A 61 9.55 -18.60 7.10
N ARG A 62 10.69 -18.98 6.54
CA ARG A 62 11.19 -20.35 6.51
C ARG A 62 12.62 -20.37 7.01
N SER A 63 12.91 -21.27 7.95
CA SER A 63 14.27 -21.43 8.47
C SER A 63 15.23 -22.10 7.47
N GLY A 64 14.73 -22.67 6.37
CA GLY A 64 15.54 -23.39 5.38
C GLY A 64 15.97 -24.80 5.81
N PHE A 65 16.82 -25.43 4.99
CA PHE A 65 17.33 -26.78 5.24
C PHE A 65 18.36 -26.75 6.39
N LEU A 66 18.14 -27.58 7.43
CA LEU A 66 18.91 -27.57 8.70
C LEU A 66 19.03 -26.20 9.39
N TRP A 67 18.04 -25.33 9.24
CA TRP A 67 18.05 -23.95 9.75
C TRP A 67 19.16 -23.03 9.16
N MET A 68 20.07 -23.49 8.29
CA MET A 68 21.24 -22.65 7.93
C MET A 68 20.93 -21.49 7.00
N THR A 69 19.83 -21.56 6.25
CA THR A 69 19.48 -20.58 5.20
C THR A 69 18.07 -20.05 5.42
N PRO A 70 17.88 -19.13 6.40
CA PRO A 70 16.59 -18.51 6.60
C PRO A 70 16.21 -17.68 5.37
N HIS A 71 14.95 -17.73 4.98
CA HIS A 71 14.41 -16.96 3.88
C HIS A 71 12.95 -16.58 4.14
N ILE A 72 12.52 -15.49 3.52
CA ILE A 72 11.12 -15.10 3.45
C ILE A 72 10.59 -15.50 2.08
N GLU A 73 9.59 -16.36 2.07
CA GLU A 73 8.84 -16.73 0.87
C GLU A 73 7.66 -15.76 0.72
N LEU A 74 7.68 -15.01 -0.38
CA LEU A 74 6.60 -14.16 -0.82
C LEU A 74 5.87 -14.83 -1.97
N ARG A 75 4.54 -14.81 -1.93
CA ARG A 75 3.71 -15.21 -3.06
C ARG A 75 2.86 -14.04 -3.49
N VAL A 76 2.83 -13.77 -4.79
CA VAL A 76 2.07 -12.68 -5.39
C VAL A 76 0.95 -13.20 -6.28
N ARG A 77 -0.07 -12.36 -6.47
CA ARG A 77 -1.21 -12.62 -7.36
C ARG A 77 -0.88 -12.32 -8.81
N ASN A 78 -0.21 -11.20 -9.06
CA ASN A 78 0.18 -10.76 -10.39
C ASN A 78 1.71 -10.91 -10.55
N LEU A 79 2.16 -11.46 -11.67
CA LEU A 79 3.58 -11.58 -12.01
C LEU A 79 4.18 -10.23 -12.40
N ASP A 80 3.37 -9.32 -12.94
CA ASP A 80 3.84 -8.01 -13.42
C ASP A 80 4.50 -7.20 -12.30
N VAL A 81 4.03 -7.36 -11.05
CA VAL A 81 4.58 -6.67 -9.87
C VAL A 81 5.98 -7.17 -9.49
N LEU A 82 6.44 -8.27 -10.10
CA LEU A 82 7.78 -8.81 -9.93
C LEU A 82 8.68 -8.59 -11.15
N GLY A 83 8.20 -7.92 -12.20
CA GLY A 83 8.93 -7.81 -13.47
C GLY A 83 10.32 -7.17 -13.36
N ASP A 84 10.55 -6.35 -12.33
CA ASP A 84 11.85 -5.72 -12.07
C ASP A 84 12.82 -6.60 -11.25
N LEU A 85 12.33 -7.69 -10.66
CA LEU A 85 13.10 -8.58 -9.80
C LEU A 85 13.68 -9.73 -10.64
N PRO A 86 15.02 -9.89 -10.70
CA PRO A 86 15.60 -11.05 -11.35
C PRO A 86 15.22 -12.34 -10.60
N GLU A 87 15.12 -13.47 -11.31
CA GLU A 87 14.82 -14.81 -10.75
C GLU A 87 13.43 -14.99 -10.10
N SER A 88 12.41 -14.19 -10.46
CA SER A 88 11.04 -14.46 -10.02
C SER A 88 10.44 -15.66 -10.79
N SER A 89 10.22 -16.78 -10.10
CA SER A 89 9.63 -17.98 -10.70
C SER A 89 8.20 -18.20 -10.19
N GLU A 90 7.23 -18.35 -11.10
CA GLU A 90 5.83 -18.74 -10.81
C GLU A 90 5.12 -17.86 -9.74
N GLY A 91 5.45 -16.58 -9.67
CA GLY A 91 4.82 -15.66 -8.70
C GLY A 91 5.27 -15.91 -7.26
N ARG A 92 6.41 -16.59 -7.10
CA ARG A 92 7.09 -16.77 -5.83
C ARG A 92 8.42 -16.04 -5.86
N VAL A 93 8.74 -15.41 -4.74
CA VAL A 93 10.06 -14.81 -4.49
C VAL A 93 10.57 -15.31 -3.16
N CYS A 94 11.81 -15.78 -3.16
CA CYS A 94 12.52 -16.18 -1.96
C CYS A 94 13.57 -15.12 -1.62
N LEU A 95 13.33 -14.35 -0.57
CA LEU A 95 14.29 -13.39 -0.04
C LEU A 95 15.20 -14.12 0.94
N SER A 96 16.42 -14.46 0.55
CA SER A 96 17.36 -15.12 1.46
C SER A 96 17.94 -14.12 2.44
N LEU A 97 18.20 -14.60 3.65
CA LEU A 97 18.57 -13.77 4.78
C LEU A 97 19.82 -14.33 5.45
N ARG A 98 20.57 -13.44 6.09
CA ARG A 98 21.68 -13.88 6.94
C ARG A 98 21.11 -14.49 8.22
N TRP A 99 21.76 -15.55 8.70
CA TRP A 99 21.39 -16.23 9.94
C TRP A 99 21.24 -15.29 11.15
N ARG A 100 22.10 -14.27 11.25
CA ARG A 100 22.07 -13.28 12.33
C ARG A 100 20.76 -12.46 12.37
N ASP A 101 20.14 -12.24 11.21
CA ASP A 101 18.97 -11.39 11.03
C ASP A 101 17.66 -12.21 11.13
N ARG A 102 17.75 -13.51 11.49
CA ARG A 102 16.60 -14.45 11.47
C ARG A 102 15.43 -14.04 12.37
N ARG A 103 15.72 -13.45 13.53
CA ARG A 103 14.68 -13.05 14.50
C ARG A 103 13.90 -11.86 13.96
N ASP A 104 14.62 -10.86 13.48
CA ASP A 104 14.05 -9.65 12.89
C ASP A 104 13.27 -10.00 11.63
N ALA A 105 13.79 -10.91 10.79
CA ALA A 105 13.09 -11.43 9.63
C ALA A 105 11.81 -12.18 9.97
N GLN A 106 11.82 -12.99 11.03
CA GLN A 106 10.64 -13.72 11.47
C GLN A 106 9.55 -12.75 11.97
N ALA A 107 9.93 -11.76 12.79
CA ALA A 107 9.02 -10.73 13.25
C ALA A 107 8.47 -9.90 12.08
N PHE A 108 9.35 -9.46 11.18
CA PHE A 108 8.98 -8.73 9.98
C PHE A 108 7.99 -9.49 9.09
N ALA A 109 8.23 -10.78 8.86
CA ALA A 109 7.33 -11.61 8.05
C ALA A 109 5.95 -11.77 8.71
N ALA A 110 5.90 -11.90 10.04
CA ALA A 110 4.65 -11.98 10.79
C ALA A 110 3.87 -10.67 10.72
N ASP A 111 4.54 -9.53 10.95
CA ASP A 111 3.93 -8.20 10.87
C ASP A 111 3.40 -7.93 9.46
N LEU A 112 4.17 -8.28 8.43
CA LEU A 112 3.77 -8.09 7.04
C LEU A 112 2.55 -8.96 6.67
N ASP A 113 2.50 -10.21 7.13
CA ASP A 113 1.33 -11.08 6.89
C ASP A 113 0.09 -10.56 7.64
N GLN A 114 0.26 -10.05 8.87
CA GLN A 114 -0.82 -9.43 9.63
C GLN A 114 -1.37 -8.19 8.91
N LEU A 115 -0.50 -7.30 8.43
CA LEU A 115 -0.90 -6.10 7.68
C LEU A 115 -1.65 -6.47 6.39
N ARG A 116 -1.15 -7.45 5.64
CA ARG A 116 -1.80 -8.00 4.44
C ARG A 116 -3.19 -8.55 4.76
N ALA A 117 -3.31 -9.37 5.80
CA ALA A 117 -4.59 -9.96 6.21
C ALA A 117 -5.60 -8.88 6.64
N HIS A 118 -5.16 -7.90 7.44
CA HIS A 118 -6.00 -6.78 7.86
C HIS A 118 -6.53 -5.98 6.66
N ARG A 119 -5.66 -5.65 5.70
CA ARG A 119 -6.07 -4.96 4.45
C ARG A 119 -7.07 -5.78 3.66
N ARG A 120 -6.92 -7.10 3.63
CA ARG A 120 -7.86 -7.99 2.93
C ARG A 120 -9.24 -7.97 3.57
N ILE A 121 -9.33 -7.97 4.89
CA ILE A 121 -10.61 -7.88 5.61
C ILE A 121 -11.31 -6.56 5.27
N LEU A 122 -10.62 -5.43 5.37
CA LEU A 122 -11.19 -4.12 5.04
C LEU A 122 -11.69 -4.02 3.59
N GLN A 123 -11.02 -4.69 2.64
CA GLN A 123 -11.49 -4.76 1.26
C GLN A 123 -12.78 -5.58 1.12
N LEU A 124 -12.90 -6.68 1.86
CA LEU A 124 -14.11 -7.51 1.86
C LEU A 124 -15.28 -6.75 2.48
N ASP A 125 -15.07 -6.04 3.58
CA ASP A 125 -16.11 -5.22 4.22
C ASP A 125 -16.65 -4.17 3.25
N ARG A 126 -15.76 -3.43 2.57
CA ARG A 126 -16.17 -2.45 1.55
C ARG A 126 -16.93 -3.08 0.39
N ALA A 127 -16.53 -4.28 -0.03
CA ALA A 127 -17.21 -4.99 -1.11
C ALA A 127 -18.60 -5.44 -0.68
N LEU A 128 -18.77 -5.89 0.57
CA LEU A 128 -20.06 -6.24 1.15
C LEU A 128 -20.98 -5.02 1.23
N ASP A 129 -20.46 -3.88 1.71
CA ASP A 129 -21.21 -2.62 1.77
C ASP A 129 -21.65 -2.17 0.37
N ALA A 130 -20.77 -2.29 -0.63
CA ALA A 130 -21.08 -1.96 -2.02
C ALA A 130 -22.16 -2.88 -2.63
N MET A 131 -22.24 -4.14 -2.19
CA MET A 131 -23.29 -5.07 -2.61
C MET A 131 -24.64 -4.81 -1.92
N GLY A 132 -24.63 -4.30 -0.67
CA GLY A 132 -25.82 -3.95 0.09
C GLY A 132 -26.39 -2.56 -0.23
N ALA A 133 -25.62 -1.71 -0.91
CA ALA A 133 -26.10 -0.41 -1.37
C ALA A 133 -27.28 -0.58 -2.35
N PRO A 134 -28.37 0.20 -2.21
CA PRO A 134 -29.51 0.13 -3.13
C PRO A 134 -29.02 0.35 -4.55
N ARG A 135 -29.43 -0.52 -5.49
CA ARG A 135 -29.02 -0.36 -6.87
C ARG A 135 -29.56 0.97 -7.39
N PRO A 136 -28.85 1.68 -8.27
CA PRO A 136 -29.38 2.86 -8.94
C PRO A 136 -30.62 2.59 -9.80
N SER A 137 -31.22 1.39 -9.78
CA SER A 137 -32.52 1.08 -10.38
C SER A 137 -33.65 1.00 -9.35
N ASP A 138 -33.33 1.00 -8.04
CA ASP A 138 -34.30 0.87 -6.95
C ASP A 138 -34.83 2.24 -6.47
N TRP A 139 -34.36 3.35 -7.06
CA TRP A 139 -35.09 4.61 -6.91
C TRP A 139 -36.43 4.45 -7.63
N ARG A 140 -37.52 4.29 -6.86
CA ARG A 140 -38.79 4.79 -7.35
C ARG A 140 -38.62 6.28 -7.48
N GLU A 141 -38.80 6.79 -8.69
CA GLU A 141 -39.09 8.20 -8.90
C GLU A 141 -40.14 8.57 -7.85
N PRO A 142 -39.88 9.55 -6.96
CA PRO A 142 -40.90 9.98 -6.02
C PRO A 142 -42.13 10.32 -6.87
N PRO A 143 -43.32 9.79 -6.50
CA PRO A 143 -44.52 10.01 -7.30
C PRO A 143 -44.62 11.50 -7.61
N PRO A 144 -44.94 11.87 -8.86
CA PRO A 144 -44.99 13.27 -9.26
C PRO A 144 -45.78 14.01 -8.20
N GLN A 145 -45.12 14.97 -7.55
CA GLN A 145 -45.76 15.76 -6.51
C GLN A 145 -47.05 16.27 -7.13
N PRO A 146 -48.22 16.10 -6.47
CA PRO A 146 -49.46 16.60 -7.02
C PRO A 146 -49.23 18.07 -7.33
N ALA A 147 -49.31 18.43 -8.61
CA ALA A 147 -49.08 19.78 -9.08
C ALA A 147 -49.88 20.68 -8.15
N CYS A 148 -49.18 21.48 -7.34
CA CYS A 148 -49.82 22.45 -6.49
C CYS A 148 -50.72 23.25 -7.42
N LEU A 149 -52.04 23.08 -7.26
CA LEU A 149 -53.06 23.86 -7.92
C LEU A 149 -52.81 25.30 -7.46
N ALA A 150 -52.02 26.02 -8.25
CA ALA A 150 -51.81 27.44 -8.11
C ALA A 150 -53.09 28.10 -8.58
N ASP A 151 -54.03 28.23 -7.66
CA ASP A 151 -55.15 29.13 -7.79
C ASP A 151 -54.65 30.54 -7.47
N SER A 152 -54.54 31.35 -8.53
CA SER A 152 -55.02 32.73 -8.61
C SER A 152 -54.69 33.70 -7.46
N THR A 153 -53.74 34.63 -7.67
CA THR A 153 -53.94 36.11 -7.75
C THR A 153 -52.66 36.92 -7.42
N LEU A 154 -52.35 37.87 -8.32
CA LEU A 154 -51.38 38.97 -8.27
C LEU A 154 -51.85 40.11 -7.31
N PRO A 155 -51.10 41.23 -7.04
CA PRO A 155 -49.66 41.53 -7.18
C PRO A 155 -49.05 42.34 -5.99
N THR A 156 -47.75 42.69 -6.14
CA THR A 156 -47.05 43.89 -5.62
C THR A 156 -46.92 44.11 -4.10
N GLU A 157 -45.72 43.90 -3.54
CA GLU A 157 -45.10 44.96 -2.73
C GLU A 157 -43.57 44.85 -2.70
N SER A 158 -42.96 45.98 -3.02
CA SER A 158 -41.56 46.34 -3.07
C SER A 158 -40.94 46.59 -1.69
N ALA A 159 -39.78 46.01 -1.42
CA ALA A 159 -38.71 46.56 -0.55
C ALA A 159 -37.48 45.63 -0.72
N GLN A 160 -36.47 45.95 -1.54
CA GLN A 160 -35.30 46.80 -1.24
C GLN A 160 -34.73 46.70 0.19
N THR A 161 -33.39 46.65 0.23
CA THR A 161 -32.44 46.74 1.37
C THR A 161 -31.98 45.34 1.84
N GLY A 162 -30.77 44.84 1.54
CA GLY A 162 -29.47 45.50 1.53
C GLY A 162 -28.77 45.23 2.86
N TYR A 163 -27.81 44.30 2.92
CA TYR A 163 -26.74 44.25 3.94
C TYR A 163 -25.70 43.16 3.54
N GLN A 164 -24.60 43.59 2.91
CA GLN A 164 -23.22 43.50 3.41
C GLN A 164 -22.82 42.14 4.04
N SER A 165 -21.97 41.36 3.36
CA SER A 165 -20.51 41.52 3.34
C SER A 165 -19.86 41.40 4.72
N ARG A 166 -19.32 40.21 5.02
CA ARG A 166 -18.14 40.07 5.90
C ARG A 166 -17.18 39.03 5.31
N LYS A 167 -16.15 39.57 4.66
CA LYS A 167 -14.79 39.02 4.67
C LYS A 167 -14.21 39.13 6.08
N ARG A 168 -13.51 38.10 6.56
CA ARG A 168 -12.22 38.14 7.28
C ARG A 168 -11.87 36.69 7.69
N HIS A 169 -10.80 36.11 7.14
CA HIS A 169 -9.39 36.22 7.57
C HIS A 169 -9.11 35.52 8.90
N ASP A 170 -8.28 34.48 8.82
CA ASP A 170 -7.14 34.09 9.69
C ASP A 170 -6.97 32.57 9.48
N ARG A 171 -5.94 32.00 8.84
CA ARG A 171 -4.49 32.25 8.84
C ARG A 171 -3.91 32.31 10.25
N VAL A 172 -3.53 31.15 10.78
CA VAL A 172 -2.37 31.03 11.67
C VAL A 172 -1.57 29.81 11.25
N ASP A 173 -0.28 30.09 11.08
CA ASP A 173 0.81 29.24 10.63
C ASP A 173 1.34 28.32 11.74
N TYR A 174 2.13 27.34 11.26
CA TYR A 174 3.20 26.57 11.89
C TYR A 174 3.77 27.01 13.25
N ASP A 175 3.96 26.02 14.12
CA ASP A 175 5.18 25.79 14.94
C ASP A 175 5.25 24.26 15.16
N ALA A 176 6.26 23.48 14.75
CA ALA A 176 7.71 23.59 14.86
C ALA A 176 8.23 23.56 16.31
N GLU A 177 8.08 22.42 17.01
CA GLU A 177 8.95 22.10 18.15
C GLU A 177 9.83 20.89 17.88
N ASN A 178 11.05 21.25 17.49
CA ASN A 178 12.31 20.51 17.59
C ASN A 178 12.86 20.65 19.02
N ARG A 179 13.22 19.54 19.68
CA ARG A 179 14.17 19.38 20.80
C ARG A 179 14.23 17.88 21.13
N LEU A 180 15.23 17.10 20.74
CA LEU A 180 16.62 17.01 21.25
C LEU A 180 16.73 16.98 22.78
N SER A 181 17.62 16.07 23.23
CA SER A 181 17.97 15.67 24.61
C SER A 181 17.13 14.48 25.10
N THR A 182 17.67 13.28 25.29
CA THR A 182 18.92 12.94 26.01
C THR A 182 19.43 11.57 25.57
#